data_AF-A0A3M1M8D8-F1
#
_entry.id   AF-A0A3M1M8D8-F1
#
_cell.length_a   1.000
_cell.length_b   1.000
_cell.length_c   1.000
_cell.angle_alpha   90.00
_cell.angle_beta   90.00
_cell.angle_gamma   90.00
#
_symmetry.space_group_name_H-M   'P 1'
#
loop_
_entity.id
_entity.type
_entity.pdbx_description
1 polymer ?
#
loop_
_entity_poly.entity_id
_entity_poly.type
_entity_poly.pdbx_seq_one_letter_code
_entity_poly.pdbx_strand_id
1 'polypeptide(L)'
;MPDREQLIRLYRTLTGPGRHLLRWQMDRTSGFPIAILFYHRVADDVPNDWTISCADFAMHLDWLQSEFELVGLPEVQRRLREGRCSRPTAAISFDDGYADNCAFAIPELLRRGIPATYFVSTDFVREQKPFPHDLRAGQPLAPNTIEQIRSM
;
A
#
# COMPACT_ATOMS: atom_id res chain seq x y z
N MET A 1 -27.50 -13.65 13.39
CA MET A 1 -26.54 -12.56 13.69
C MET A 1 -26.51 -11.64 12.47
N PRO A 2 -26.43 -10.31 12.63
CA PRO A 2 -26.27 -9.42 11.49
C PRO A 2 -24.97 -9.74 10.75
N ASP A 3 -25.04 -9.73 9.42
CA ASP A 3 -23.88 -9.97 8.57
C ASP A 3 -22.85 -8.82 8.71
N ARG A 4 -21.57 -9.11 8.51
CA ARG A 4 -20.45 -8.16 8.64
C ARG A 4 -20.68 -6.92 7.79
N GLU A 5 -21.20 -7.07 6.57
CA GLU A 5 -21.52 -5.92 5.73
C GLU A 5 -22.62 -5.03 6.31
N GLN A 6 -23.65 -5.63 6.90
CA GLN A 6 -24.74 -4.89 7.54
C GLN A 6 -24.22 -4.09 8.72
N LEU A 7 -23.31 -4.67 9.52
CA LEU A 7 -22.65 -3.98 10.62
C LEU A 7 -21.77 -2.83 10.14
N ILE A 8 -20.99 -3.01 9.06
CA ILE A 8 -20.15 -1.96 8.48
C ILE A 8 -21.03 -0.82 7.91
N ARG A 9 -22.12 -1.15 7.22
CA ARG A 9 -23.07 -0.14 6.71
C ARG A 9 -23.70 0.63 7.85
N LEU A 10 -24.20 -0.07 8.88
CA LEU A 10 -24.79 0.56 10.06
C LEU A 10 -23.78 1.50 10.74
N TYR A 11 -22.55 1.05 10.97
CA TYR A 11 -21.48 1.87 11.53
C TYR A 11 -21.19 3.11 10.69
N ARG A 12 -21.08 2.97 9.35
CA ARG A 12 -20.85 4.09 8.44
C ARG A 12 -22.00 5.10 8.45
N THR A 13 -23.24 4.63 8.47
CA THR A 13 -24.44 5.47 8.54
C THR A 13 -24.51 6.22 9.87
N LEU A 14 -24.35 5.52 11.00
CA LEU A 14 -24.42 6.12 12.33
C LEU A 14 -23.30 7.14 12.59
N THR A 15 -22.11 6.91 12.02
CA THR A 15 -20.99 7.85 12.14
C THR A 15 -20.96 8.93 11.06
N GLY A 16 -21.89 8.89 10.09
CA GLY A 16 -21.96 9.81 8.95
C GLY A 16 -21.95 11.28 9.34
N PRO A 17 -22.87 11.77 10.20
CA PRO A 17 -22.90 13.18 10.60
C PRO A 17 -21.58 13.67 11.21
N GLY A 18 -20.95 12.85 12.08
CA GLY A 18 -19.65 13.17 12.66
C GLY A 18 -18.53 13.22 11.62
N ARG A 19 -18.52 12.29 10.66
CA ARG A 19 -17.57 12.28 9.54
C ARG A 19 -17.73 13.49 8.64
N HIS A 20 -18.97 13.92 8.37
CA HIS A 20 -19.23 15.15 7.60
C HIS A 20 -18.71 16.39 8.31
N LEU A 21 -18.93 16.51 9.62
CA LEU A 21 -18.38 17.61 10.42
C LEU A 21 -16.84 17.62 10.40
N LEU A 22 -16.21 16.47 10.61
CA LEU A 22 -14.75 16.33 10.55
C LEU A 22 -14.20 16.70 9.16
N ARG A 23 -14.85 16.21 8.09
CA ARG A 23 -14.47 16.54 6.72
C ARG A 23 -14.59 18.03 6.43
N TRP A 24 -15.69 18.66 6.83
CA TRP A 24 -15.88 20.11 6.69
C TRP A 24 -14.82 20.91 7.47
N GLN A 25 -14.44 20.46 8.66
CA GLN A 25 -13.35 21.09 9.43
C GLN A 25 -12.01 20.96 8.69
N MET A 26 -11.70 19.77 8.16
CA MET A 26 -10.47 19.50 7.40
C MET A 26 -10.41 20.30 6.10
N ASP A 27 -11.53 20.46 5.39
CA ASP A 27 -11.64 21.30 4.20
C ASP A 27 -11.24 22.75 4.51
N ARG A 28 -11.71 23.30 5.65
CA ARG A 28 -11.39 24.68 6.05
C ARG A 28 -9.94 24.90 6.44
N THR A 29 -9.30 23.90 7.03
CA THR A 29 -7.92 24.00 7.50
C THR A 29 -6.91 23.48 6.48
N SER A 30 -7.37 22.84 5.39
CA SER A 30 -6.52 21.99 4.54
C SER A 30 -5.73 21.00 5.40
N GLY A 31 -6.40 20.39 6.37
CA GLY A 31 -5.80 19.53 7.39
C GLY A 31 -6.08 18.04 7.17
N PHE A 32 -6.29 17.60 5.92
CA PHE A 32 -6.55 16.19 5.66
C PHE A 32 -5.36 15.31 6.02
N PRO A 33 -5.59 14.07 6.48
CA PRO A 33 -4.52 13.17 6.83
C PRO A 33 -3.82 12.67 5.57
N ILE A 34 -2.54 12.33 5.73
CA ILE A 34 -1.78 11.59 4.74
C ILE A 34 -1.53 10.20 5.32
N ALA A 35 -1.96 9.16 4.60
CA ALA A 35 -1.68 7.77 4.93
C ALA A 35 -0.50 7.26 4.11
N ILE A 36 0.35 6.43 4.71
CA ILE A 36 1.39 5.69 3.99
C ILE A 36 1.11 4.22 4.26
N LEU A 37 0.75 3.48 3.21
CA LEU A 37 0.47 2.05 3.28
C LEU A 37 1.70 1.31 2.78
N PHE A 38 2.16 0.32 3.55
CA PHE A 38 3.27 -0.53 3.15
C PHE A 38 2.79 -1.96 2.90
N TYR A 39 3.41 -2.62 1.93
CA TYR A 39 3.21 -4.03 1.59
C TYR A 39 4.57 -4.72 1.56
N HIS A 40 4.62 -6.01 1.87
CA HIS A 40 5.86 -6.79 1.70
C HIS A 40 5.75 -7.67 0.47
N ARG A 41 4.67 -8.46 0.40
CA ARG A 41 4.42 -9.43 -0.67
C ARG A 41 3.00 -9.33 -1.19
N VAL A 42 2.87 -9.37 -2.51
CA VAL A 42 1.57 -9.54 -3.18
C VAL A 42 1.66 -10.81 -4.02
N ALA A 43 1.08 -11.87 -3.49
CA ALA A 43 1.18 -13.22 -4.04
C ALA A 43 -0.02 -14.06 -3.59
N ASP A 44 -0.38 -15.03 -4.42
CA ASP A 44 -1.39 -16.04 -4.09
C ASP A 44 -0.75 -17.38 -3.67
N ASP A 45 0.56 -17.52 -3.86
CA ASP A 45 1.33 -18.70 -3.51
C ASP A 45 2.17 -18.48 -2.24
N VAL A 46 2.30 -19.55 -1.46
CA VAL A 46 3.09 -19.60 -0.23
C VAL A 46 2.79 -18.40 0.69
N PRO A 47 1.52 -18.19 1.10
CA PRO A 47 1.16 -17.06 1.93
C PRO A 47 1.81 -17.18 3.31
N ASN A 48 2.29 -16.04 3.80
CA ASN A 48 2.74 -15.84 5.17
C ASN A 48 2.05 -14.59 5.75
N ASP A 49 2.35 -14.26 7.01
CA ASP A 49 1.72 -13.13 7.72
C ASP A 49 1.94 -11.76 7.04
N TRP A 50 2.85 -11.66 6.06
CA TRP A 50 3.18 -10.43 5.34
C TRP A 50 2.69 -10.43 3.88
N THR A 51 1.90 -11.45 3.51
CA THR A 51 1.36 -11.62 2.16
C THR A 51 -0.08 -11.15 2.08
N ILE A 52 -0.38 -10.28 1.11
CA ILE A 52 -1.75 -10.00 0.67
C ILE A 52 -2.00 -10.73 -0.65
N SER A 53 -3.21 -11.26 -0.84
CA SER A 53 -3.59 -11.89 -2.10
C SER A 53 -3.61 -10.86 -3.25
N CYS A 54 -3.41 -11.33 -4.48
CA CYS A 54 -3.48 -10.47 -5.66
C CYS A 54 -4.88 -9.81 -5.78
N ALA A 55 -5.93 -10.57 -5.47
CA ALA A 55 -7.30 -10.09 -5.50
C ALA A 55 -7.56 -8.99 -4.44
N ASP A 56 -7.13 -9.21 -3.19
CA ASP A 56 -7.30 -8.22 -2.12
C ASP A 56 -6.47 -6.96 -2.38
N PHE A 57 -5.26 -7.11 -2.94
CA PHE A 57 -4.45 -5.95 -3.34
C PHE A 57 -5.14 -5.14 -4.44
N ALA A 58 -5.72 -5.78 -5.46
CA ALA A 58 -6.50 -5.08 -6.48
C ALA A 58 -7.72 -4.35 -5.87
N MET A 59 -8.43 -4.99 -4.93
CA MET A 59 -9.53 -4.36 -4.20
C MET A 59 -9.07 -3.17 -3.34
N HIS A 60 -7.89 -3.26 -2.73
CA HIS A 60 -7.28 -2.13 -2.01
C HIS A 60 -7.01 -0.97 -2.97
N LEU A 61 -6.43 -1.23 -4.15
CA LEU A 61 -6.16 -0.18 -5.15
C LEU A 61 -7.44 0.47 -5.66
N ASP A 62 -8.49 -0.32 -5.94
CA ASP A 62 -9.79 0.21 -6.37
C ASP A 62 -10.38 1.18 -5.33
N TRP A 63 -10.38 0.78 -4.06
CA TRP A 63 -10.89 1.61 -2.97
C TRP A 63 -10.03 2.85 -2.71
N LEU A 64 -8.70 2.69 -2.75
CA LEU A 64 -7.78 3.81 -2.58
C LEU A 64 -7.94 4.86 -3.67
N GLN A 65 -8.10 4.45 -4.93
CA GLN A 65 -8.34 5.37 -6.04
C GLN A 65 -9.69 6.10 -5.94
N SER A 66 -10.71 5.49 -5.32
CA SER A 66 -12.01 6.15 -5.15
C SER A 66 -12.03 7.16 -4.00
N GLU A 67 -11.23 6.95 -2.96
CA GLU A 67 -11.29 7.75 -1.72
C GLU A 67 -10.10 8.70 -1.50
N PHE A 68 -8.94 8.42 -2.10
CA PHE A 68 -7.68 9.13 -1.84
C PHE A 68 -7.04 9.66 -3.12
N GLU A 69 -6.30 10.75 -2.97
CA GLU A 69 -5.27 11.13 -3.93
C GLU A 69 -4.03 10.28 -3.70
N LEU A 70 -3.63 9.52 -4.72
CA LEU A 70 -2.43 8.68 -4.66
C LEU A 70 -1.23 9.45 -5.18
N VAL A 71 -0.23 9.62 -4.30
CA VAL A 71 0.98 10.41 -4.58
C VAL A 71 2.23 9.65 -4.14
N GLY A 72 3.37 9.96 -4.76
CA GLY A 72 4.66 9.44 -4.33
C GLY A 72 5.15 10.09 -3.04
N LEU A 73 6.10 9.45 -2.35
CA LEU A 73 6.69 10.00 -1.12
C LEU A 73 7.32 11.41 -1.26
N PRO A 74 7.91 11.83 -2.40
CA PRO A 74 8.40 13.21 -2.55
C PRO A 74 7.29 14.26 -2.38
N GLU A 75 6.09 13.95 -2.88
CA GLU A 75 4.92 14.82 -2.75
C GLU A 75 4.37 14.80 -1.32
N VAL A 76 4.37 13.64 -0.65
CA VAL A 76 4.08 13.55 0.80
C VAL A 76 5.01 14.46 1.59
N GLN A 77 6.32 14.38 1.36
CA GLN A 77 7.31 15.22 2.05
C GLN A 77 7.11 16.72 1.79
N ARG A 78 6.68 17.10 0.58
CA ARG A 78 6.33 18.49 0.25
C ARG A 78 5.13 18.96 1.07
N ARG A 79 4.02 18.19 1.07
CA ARG A 79 2.78 18.53 1.80
C ARG A 79 2.99 18.62 3.30
N LEU A 80 3.78 17.70 3.88
CA LEU A 80 4.12 17.72 5.30
C LEU A 80 4.88 18.99 5.69
N ARG A 81 5.84 19.43 4.87
CA ARG A 81 6.58 20.70 5.12
C ARG A 81 5.69 21.93 5.01
N GLU A 82 4.73 21.92 4.10
CA GLU A 82 3.78 23.02 3.92
C GLU A 82 2.69 23.05 5.00
N GLY A 83 2.52 21.95 5.75
CA GLY A 83 1.48 21.80 6.76
C GLY A 83 0.07 21.86 6.16
N ARG A 84 -0.09 21.51 4.88
CA ARG A 84 -1.35 21.59 4.14
C ARG A 84 -1.57 20.37 3.26
N CYS A 85 -2.76 19.81 3.37
CA CYS A 85 -3.28 18.71 2.59
C CYS A 85 -4.75 18.99 2.30
N SER A 86 -5.07 19.29 1.04
CA SER A 86 -6.41 19.74 0.63
C SER A 86 -7.42 18.61 0.42
N ARG A 87 -6.96 17.35 0.45
CA ARG A 87 -7.80 16.15 0.28
C ARG A 87 -7.14 14.94 0.93
N PRO A 88 -7.90 13.90 1.31
CA PRO A 88 -7.32 12.65 1.80
C PRO A 88 -6.27 12.15 0.81
N THR A 89 -5.06 11.90 1.29
CA THR A 89 -3.93 11.53 0.46
C THR A 89 -3.36 10.21 0.95
N ALA A 90 -2.96 9.34 0.04
CA ALA A 90 -2.25 8.12 0.37
C ALA A 90 -1.01 7.94 -0.50
N ALA A 91 0.02 7.32 0.07
CA ALA A 91 1.18 6.83 -0.65
C ALA A 91 1.31 5.32 -0.42
N ILE A 92 1.81 4.62 -1.43
CA ILE A 92 2.05 3.17 -1.36
C ILE A 92 3.55 2.95 -1.32
N SER A 93 4.00 2.12 -0.39
CA SER A 93 5.37 1.60 -0.36
C SER A 93 5.39 0.07 -0.34
N PHE A 94 6.51 -0.47 -0.74
CA PHE A 94 6.85 -1.86 -0.56
C PHE A 94 8.20 -1.97 0.13
N ASP A 95 8.32 -2.96 0.99
CA ASP A 95 9.54 -3.22 1.76
C ASP A 95 10.20 -4.53 1.30
N ASP A 96 11.45 -4.71 1.71
CA ASP A 96 12.34 -5.86 1.48
C ASP A 96 12.85 -6.09 0.05
N GLY A 97 11.96 -6.15 -0.94
CA GLY A 97 12.30 -6.49 -2.32
C GLY A 97 12.06 -7.95 -2.68
N TYR A 98 10.86 -8.47 -2.41
CA TYR A 98 10.42 -9.80 -2.86
C TYR A 98 10.10 -9.82 -4.36
N ALA A 99 10.55 -10.88 -5.04
CA ALA A 99 10.38 -11.04 -6.49
C ALA A 99 8.92 -11.12 -6.94
N ASP A 100 8.01 -11.63 -6.10
CA ASP A 100 6.59 -11.76 -6.41
C ASP A 100 5.91 -10.42 -6.75
N ASN A 101 6.35 -9.33 -6.15
CA ASN A 101 5.84 -7.99 -6.45
C ASN A 101 6.03 -7.61 -7.94
N CYS A 102 7.09 -8.09 -8.60
CA CYS A 102 7.29 -7.87 -10.04
C CYS A 102 6.31 -8.65 -10.92
N ALA A 103 5.77 -9.76 -10.41
CA ALA A 103 4.83 -10.58 -11.17
C ALA A 103 3.43 -9.95 -11.21
N PHE A 104 3.00 -9.30 -10.13
CA PHE A 104 1.64 -8.76 -10.01
C PHE A 104 1.57 -7.30 -9.56
N ALA A 105 2.14 -6.96 -8.40
CA ALA A 105 1.95 -5.64 -7.78
C ALA A 105 2.45 -4.48 -8.66
N ILE A 106 3.69 -4.55 -9.13
CA ILE A 106 4.32 -3.48 -9.92
C ILE A 106 3.61 -3.29 -11.28
N PRO A 107 3.33 -4.35 -12.08
CA PRO A 107 2.54 -4.21 -13.30
C PRO A 107 1.17 -3.54 -13.07
N GLU A 108 0.48 -3.89 -11.99
CA GLU A 108 -0.85 -3.34 -11.69
C GLU A 108 -0.80 -1.84 -11.32
N LEU A 109 0.22 -1.43 -10.55
CA LEU A 109 0.45 -0.02 -10.23
C LEU A 109 0.78 0.79 -11.48
N LEU A 110 1.65 0.27 -12.34
CA LEU A 110 2.02 0.90 -13.62
C LEU A 110 0.79 1.04 -14.52
N ARG A 111 -0.02 -0.01 -14.66
CA ARG A 111 -1.25 -0.01 -15.47
C ARG A 111 -2.24 1.07 -15.00
N ARG A 112 -2.29 1.33 -13.69
CA ARG A 112 -3.17 2.33 -13.07
C ARG A 112 -2.56 3.73 -12.98
N GLY A 113 -1.27 3.88 -13.30
CA GLY A 113 -0.53 5.13 -13.10
C GLY A 113 -0.38 5.53 -11.63
N ILE A 114 -0.35 4.55 -10.72
CA ILE A 114 -0.24 4.80 -9.28
C ILE A 114 1.25 4.86 -8.90
N PRO A 115 1.74 5.96 -8.32
CA PRO A 115 3.10 6.03 -7.83
C PRO A 115 3.29 5.17 -6.58
N ALA A 116 4.42 4.49 -6.49
CA ALA A 116 4.82 3.74 -5.30
C ALA A 116 6.32 3.94 -5.00
N THR A 117 6.73 3.65 -3.77
CA THR A 117 8.14 3.61 -3.37
C THR A 117 8.55 2.19 -3.02
N TYR A 118 9.71 1.75 -3.49
CA TYR A 118 10.21 0.40 -3.30
C TYR A 118 11.49 0.44 -2.46
N PHE A 119 11.43 -0.02 -1.22
CA PHE A 119 12.57 -0.08 -0.30
C PHE A 119 13.20 -1.47 -0.35
N VAL A 120 14.44 -1.54 -0.85
CA VAL A 120 15.10 -2.81 -1.18
C VAL A 120 16.22 -3.12 -0.20
N SER A 121 16.20 -4.33 0.36
CA SER A 121 17.28 -4.90 1.16
C SER A 121 18.39 -5.41 0.21
N THR A 122 19.30 -4.50 -0.15
CA THR A 122 20.24 -4.66 -1.27
C THR A 122 21.16 -5.88 -1.20
N ASP A 123 21.57 -6.32 -0.01
CA ASP A 123 22.43 -7.50 0.15
C ASP A 123 21.73 -8.78 -0.31
N PHE A 124 20.43 -8.92 -0.07
CA PHE A 124 19.65 -10.10 -0.46
C PHE A 124 19.44 -10.14 -1.96
N VAL A 125 19.13 -8.99 -2.57
CA VAL A 125 19.04 -8.83 -4.02
C VAL A 125 20.40 -9.04 -4.70
N ARG A 126 21.51 -8.55 -4.13
CA ARG A 126 22.84 -8.71 -4.73
C ARG A 126 23.35 -10.14 -4.66
N GLU A 127 23.17 -10.80 -3.52
CA GLU A 127 23.64 -12.17 -3.30
C GLU A 127 22.62 -13.22 -3.75
N GLN A 128 21.43 -12.80 -4.20
CA GLN A 128 20.33 -13.69 -4.61
C GLN A 128 19.99 -14.73 -3.54
N LYS A 129 19.93 -14.29 -2.28
CA LYS A 129 19.65 -15.15 -1.13
C LYS A 129 18.26 -14.86 -0.54
N PRO A 130 17.45 -15.89 -0.24
CA PRO A 130 16.22 -15.71 0.52
C PRO A 130 16.47 -15.08 1.89
N PHE A 131 15.44 -14.48 2.49
CA PHE A 131 15.58 -13.89 3.81
C PHE A 131 15.70 -14.96 4.92
N PRO A 132 16.35 -14.68 6.06
CA PRO A 132 16.59 -15.69 7.07
C PRO A 132 15.31 -16.21 7.74
N HIS A 133 14.26 -15.39 7.88
CA HIS A 133 12.97 -15.82 8.43
C HIS A 133 12.24 -16.77 7.48
N ASP A 134 12.31 -16.52 6.18
CA ASP A 134 11.77 -17.37 5.11
C ASP A 134 12.43 -18.75 5.12
N LEU A 135 13.76 -18.79 5.25
CA LEU A 135 14.51 -20.04 5.40
C LEU A 135 14.12 -20.80 6.67
N ARG A 136 13.95 -20.11 7.81
CA ARG A 136 13.49 -20.74 9.06
C ARG A 136 12.07 -21.29 8.95
N ALA A 137 11.22 -20.68 8.12
CA ALA A 137 9.87 -21.14 7.83
C ALA A 137 9.83 -22.26 6.78
N GLY A 138 10.97 -22.65 6.19
CA GLY A 138 11.03 -23.64 5.11
C GLY A 138 10.48 -23.14 3.78
N GLN A 139 10.38 -21.82 3.59
CA GLN A 139 9.80 -21.15 2.43
C GLN A 139 10.88 -20.27 1.78
N PRO A 140 11.81 -20.78 0.95
CA PRO A 140 12.92 -20.00 0.42
C PRO A 140 12.46 -19.02 -0.69
N LEU A 141 11.76 -17.96 -0.31
CA LEU A 141 11.22 -16.97 -1.23
C LEU A 141 12.35 -16.16 -1.89
N ALA A 142 12.21 -15.92 -3.19
CA ALA A 142 13.23 -15.22 -3.96
C ALA A 142 13.15 -13.69 -3.74
N PRO A 143 14.26 -13.02 -3.45
CA PRO A 143 14.34 -11.57 -3.59
C PRO A 143 14.36 -11.18 -5.08
N ASN A 144 14.12 -9.91 -5.38
CA ASN A 144 14.25 -9.40 -6.74
C ASN A 144 15.67 -9.61 -7.31
N THR A 145 15.78 -9.67 -8.63
CA THR A 145 17.06 -9.49 -9.33
C THR A 145 17.40 -8.01 -9.49
N ILE A 146 18.68 -7.69 -9.74
CA ILE A 146 19.10 -6.31 -10.03
C ILE A 146 18.40 -5.79 -11.29
N GLU A 147 18.21 -6.63 -12.30
CA GLU A 147 17.51 -6.31 -13.54
C GLU A 147 16.04 -5.97 -13.27
N GLN A 148 15.36 -6.73 -12.42
CA GLN A 148 13.99 -6.45 -12.01
C GLN A 148 13.91 -5.07 -11.35
N ILE A 149 14.77 -4.78 -10.36
CA ILE A 149 14.79 -3.47 -9.69
C ILE A 149 15.06 -2.32 -10.67
N ARG A 150 15.94 -2.50 -11.66
CA ARG A 150 16.23 -1.46 -12.68
C ARG A 150 15.10 -1.23 -13.67
N SER A 151 14.22 -2.21 -13.82
CA SER A 151 13.11 -2.17 -14.79
C SER A 151 11.81 -1.57 -14.22
N MET A 152 11.77 -1.33 -12.91
CA MET A 152 10.66 -0.63 -12.22
C MET A 152 10.69 0.87 -12.49
#